data_AF-A0A2E9UC25-F1
#
_entry.id   AF-A0A2E9UC25-F1
#
_cell.length_a   1.000
_cell.length_b   1.000
_cell.length_c   1.000
_cell.angle_alpha   90.00
_cell.angle_beta   90.00
_cell.angle_gamma   90.00
#
_symmetry.space_group_name_H-M   'P 1'
#
loop_
_entity.id
_entity.type
_entity.pdbx_description
1 polymer ?
#
loop_
_entity_poly.entity_id
_entity_poly.type
_entity_poly.pdbx_seq_one_letter_code
_entity_poly.pdbx_strand_id
1 'polypeptide(L)' 'MVKPGAAIIDVGINRISDDTKKSGFRLVGDVDFESMMGKAGAITPVPGGVGPMTIAMLLKNTYNAALLQMKQ' A
#
# COMPACT_ATOMS: atom_id res chain seq x y z
N MET A 1 -5.19 -3.54 -19.62
CA MET A 1 -4.78 -2.11 -19.63
C MET A 1 -5.63 -1.34 -18.64
N VAL A 2 -5.05 -0.38 -17.92
CA VAL A 2 -5.75 0.45 -16.94
C VAL A 2 -6.62 1.49 -17.66
N LYS A 3 -7.85 1.70 -17.19
CA LYS A 3 -8.77 2.72 -17.72
C LYS A 3 -8.30 4.13 -17.36
N PRO A 4 -8.34 5.12 -18.27
CA PRO A 4 -8.07 6.51 -17.93
C PRO A 4 -8.95 7.01 -16.78
N GLY A 5 -8.34 7.70 -15.82
CA GLY A 5 -9.02 8.20 -14.62
C GLY A 5 -9.33 7.14 -13.56
N ALA A 6 -8.88 5.89 -13.71
CA ALA A 6 -9.09 4.86 -12.70
C ALA A 6 -8.36 5.17 -11.38
N ALA A 7 -8.94 4.73 -10.27
CA ALA A 7 -8.24 4.61 -9.01
C ALA A 7 -7.45 3.29 -8.99
N ILE A 8 -6.16 3.38 -8.67
CA ILE A 8 -5.25 2.24 -8.62
C ILE A 8 -4.78 2.06 -7.17
N ILE A 9 -5.07 0.89 -6.60
CA ILE A 9 -4.59 0.49 -5.29
C ILE A 9 -3.52 -0.58 -5.50
N ASP A 10 -2.26 -0.19 -5.30
CA ASP A 10 -1.09 -1.04 -5.39
C ASP A 10 -0.79 -1.65 -4.02
N VAL A 11 -1.11 -2.94 -3.89
CA VAL A 11 -0.90 -3.75 -2.68
C VAL A 11 0.42 -4.52 -2.75
N GLY A 12 1.08 -4.51 -3.92
CA GLY A 12 2.31 -5.25 -4.17
C GLY A 12 3.44 -4.81 -3.27
N ILE A 13 4.20 -5.77 -2.76
CA ILE A 13 5.41 -5.52 -1.98
C ILE A 13 6.50 -6.47 -2.48
N ASN A 14 7.30 -5.96 -3.41
CA ASN A 14 8.39 -6.70 -4.03
C ASN A 14 9.73 -6.08 -3.60
N ARG A 15 10.71 -6.92 -3.26
CA ARG A 15 12.07 -6.49 -2.93
C ARG A 15 12.95 -6.61 -4.16
N ILE A 16 13.57 -5.52 -4.54
CA ILE A 16 14.58 -5.50 -5.61
C ILE A 16 15.91 -5.08 -5.00
N SER A 17 16.95 -5.86 -5.26
CA SER A 17 18.31 -5.55 -4.83
C SER A 17 18.71 -4.12 -5.23
N ASP A 18 19.24 -3.38 -4.28
CA ASP A 18 19.63 -1.98 -4.45
C ASP A 18 20.74 -1.65 -3.45
N ASP A 19 21.98 -1.66 -3.94
CA ASP A 19 23.18 -1.41 -3.15
C ASP A 19 23.29 0.04 -2.66
N THR A 20 22.47 0.96 -3.21
CA THR A 20 22.41 2.34 -2.74
C THR A 20 21.63 2.48 -1.43
N LYS A 21 20.84 1.48 -1.05
CA LYS A 21 20.05 1.45 0.18
C LYS A 21 20.79 0.66 1.26
N LYS A 22 20.76 1.17 2.50
CA LYS A 22 21.31 0.46 3.67
C LYS A 22 20.72 -0.95 3.86
N SER A 23 19.47 -1.15 3.45
CA SER A 23 18.77 -2.45 3.48
C SER A 23 19.29 -3.45 2.44
N GLY A 24 20.09 -3.03 1.46
CA GLY A 24 20.50 -3.83 0.29
C GLY A 24 19.37 -4.06 -0.73
N PHE A 25 18.19 -3.45 -0.51
CA PHE A 25 17.05 -3.55 -1.41
C PHE A 25 16.14 -2.32 -1.29
N ARG A 26 15.40 -2.04 -2.36
CA ARG A 26 14.26 -1.13 -2.38
C ARG A 26 12.96 -1.90 -2.50
N LEU A 27 11.87 -1.30 -2.01
CA LEU A 27 10.53 -1.83 -2.18
C LEU A 27 9.90 -1.24 -3.44
N VAL A 28 9.24 -2.09 -4.22
CA VAL A 28 8.44 -1.67 -5.37
C VAL A 28 7.09 -2.37 -5.34
N GLY A 29 6.08 -1.74 -5.93
CA GLY A 29 4.74 -2.28 -6.06
C GLY A 29 4.58 -3.17 -7.28
N ASP A 30 3.33 -3.53 -7.58
CA ASP A 30 2.96 -4.30 -8.76
C ASP A 30 2.71 -3.38 -9.98
N VAL A 31 2.61 -2.08 -9.75
CA VAL A 31 2.30 -1.09 -10.77
C VAL A 31 3.52 -0.25 -11.11
N ASP A 32 3.74 -0.03 -12.41
CA ASP A 32 4.65 1.01 -12.89
C ASP A 32 4.06 2.40 -12.58
N PHE A 33 4.42 2.92 -11.42
CA PHE A 33 3.89 4.17 -10.88
C PHE A 33 4.15 5.36 -11.82
N GLU A 34 5.34 5.44 -12.42
CA GLU A 34 5.75 6.57 -13.26
C GLU A 34 4.93 6.63 -14.55
N SER A 35 4.70 5.50 -15.22
CA SER A 35 3.93 5.50 -16.47
C SER A 35 2.43 5.74 -16.29
N MET A 36 1.94 5.61 -15.05
CA MET A 36 0.56 5.90 -14.64
C MET A 36 0.34 7.34 -14.18
N MET A 37 1.41 8.12 -13.94
CA MET A 37 1.31 9.53 -13.59
C MET A 37 0.58 10.31 -14.70
N GLY A 38 -0.48 11.03 -14.33
CA GLY A 38 -1.32 11.78 -15.26
C GLY A 38 -2.34 10.96 -16.05
N LYS A 39 -2.33 9.62 -15.96
CA LYS A 39 -3.37 8.73 -16.54
C LYS A 39 -4.35 8.23 -15.48
N ALA A 40 -3.84 7.87 -14.31
CA ALA A 40 -4.67 7.45 -13.18
C ALA A 40 -5.37 8.65 -12.55
N GLY A 41 -6.61 8.46 -12.08
CA GLY A 41 -7.32 9.46 -11.29
C GLY A 41 -6.80 9.52 -9.85
N ALA A 42 -6.35 8.39 -9.32
CA ALA A 42 -5.62 8.28 -8.06
C ALA A 42 -4.75 7.01 -8.11
N ILE A 43 -3.60 7.03 -7.43
CA ILE A 43 -2.69 5.88 -7.36
C ILE A 43 -1.97 5.87 -6.01
N THR A 44 -1.88 4.69 -5.37
CA THR A 44 -1.11 4.52 -4.13
C THR A 44 0.37 4.25 -4.42
N PRO A 45 1.32 4.91 -3.75
CA PRO A 45 2.74 4.64 -3.94
C PRO A 45 3.20 3.39 -3.19
N VAL A 46 4.28 2.78 -3.67
CA VAL A 46 5.04 1.78 -2.93
C VAL A 46 6.51 2.19 -2.92
N PRO A 47 7.13 2.38 -1.73
CA PRO A 47 6.56 2.26 -0.39
C PRO A 47 5.63 3.43 0.00
N GLY A 48 4.88 3.26 1.10
CA GLY A 48 4.11 4.35 1.73
C GLY A 48 2.60 4.35 1.46
N GLY A 49 2.09 3.48 0.60
CA GLY A 49 0.66 3.33 0.32
C GLY A 49 -0.06 2.38 1.28
N VAL A 50 -0.34 1.16 0.82
CA VAL A 50 -1.23 0.22 1.53
C VAL A 50 -0.64 -0.32 2.83
N GLY A 51 0.69 -0.50 2.92
CA GLY A 51 1.36 -1.08 4.08
C GLY A 51 1.00 -0.42 5.43
N PRO A 52 1.16 0.90 5.59
CA PRO A 52 0.73 1.62 6.81
C PRO A 52 -0.76 1.46 7.13
N MET A 53 -1.63 1.43 6.11
CA MET A 53 -3.07 1.24 6.28
C MET A 53 -3.40 -0.15 6.80
N THR A 54 -2.68 -1.20 6.38
CA THR A 54 -2.86 -2.57 6.90
C THR A 54 -2.63 -2.62 8.41
N ILE A 55 -1.60 -1.95 8.91
CA ILE A 55 -1.32 -1.86 10.36
C ILE A 55 -2.43 -1.11 11.08
N ALA A 56 -2.84 0.05 10.56
CA ALA A 56 -3.92 0.84 11.14
C ALA A 56 -5.25 0.05 11.20
N MET A 57 -5.57 -0.71 10.15
CA MET A 57 -6.78 -1.52 10.11
C MET A 57 -6.74 -2.71 11.06
N LEU A 58 -5.57 -3.33 11.26
CA LEU A 58 -5.40 -4.34 12.31
C LEU A 58 -5.74 -3.75 13.68
N LEU A 59 -5.16 -2.60 14.04
CA LEU A 59 -5.42 -1.94 15.33
C LEU A 59 -6.89 -1.55 15.49
N LYS A 60 -7.51 -1.02 14.43
CA LYS A 60 -8.94 -0.69 14.41
C LYS A 60 -9.80 -1.92 14.67
N ASN A 61 -9.48 -3.04 14.02
CA ASN A 61 -10.22 -4.29 14.21
C ASN A 61 -10.05 -4.83 15.62
N THR A 62 -8.83 -4.79 16.18
CA THR A 62 -8.57 -5.16 17.57
C THR A 62 -9.35 -4.29 18.56
N TYR A 63 -9.38 -2.97 18.35
CA TYR A 63 -10.15 -2.04 19.17
C TYR A 63 -11.66 -2.36 19.13
N ASN A 64 -12.21 -2.56 17.93
CA ASN A 64 -13.61 -2.91 17.76
C ASN A 64 -13.97 -4.25 18.43
N ALA A 65 -13.08 -5.25 18.35
CA ALA A 65 -13.27 -6.52 19.02
C ALA A 65 -13.32 -6.36 20.55
N ALA A 66 -12.45 -5.54 21.14
CA ALA A 66 -12.48 -5.24 22.57
C ALA A 66 -13.79 -4.56 22.98
N LEU A 67 -14.26 -3.57 22.22
CA LEU A 67 -15.55 -2.90 22.48
C LEU A 67 -16.74 -3.87 22.40
N LEU A 68 -16.73 -4.81 21.46
CA LEU A 68 -17.79 -5.82 21.31
C LEU A 68 -17.79 -6.80 22.48
N GLN A 69 -16.62 -7.17 23.00
CA GLN A 69 -16.50 -8.04 24.17
C GLN A 69 -17.00 -7.36 25.45
N MET A 70 -16.76 -6.06 25.60
CA MET A 70 -17.22 -5.28 26.78
C MET A 70 -18.73 -5.02 26.80
N LYS A 71 -19.45 -5.25 25.70
CA LYS A 71 -20.91 -5.06 25.60
C LYS A 71 -21.72 -6.34 25.88
N GLN A 72 -21.05 -7.46 26.16
CA GLN A 72 -21.65 -8.71 26.61
C GLN A 72 -21.68 -8.75 28.14
#